data_AF-A0A7K2PBC6-F1
#
_entry.id   AF-A0A7K2PBC6-F1
#
_cell.length_a   1.000
_cell.length_b   1.000
_cell.length_c   1.000
_cell.angle_alpha   90.00
_cell.angle_beta   90.00
_cell.angle_gamma   90.00
#
_symmetry.space_group_name_H-M   'P 1'
#
loop_
_entity.id
_entity.type
_entity.pdbx_description
1 polymer ?
#
loop_
_entity_poly.entity_id
_entity_poly.type
_entity_poly.pdbx_seq_one_letter_code
_entity_poly.pdbx_strand_id
1 'polypeptide(L)'
;FLVHAGDVEVRRGLLRACARHVAEDGCVLIQREGADYHTNLPRERVEPSGFTIRILSADPVGDGVNSVRAEYEFPDAVWTQTFRARPLTSEQFEEALGEAGLAVDRYLTDDGTWVRAVPVRQG
;
A
#
# COMPACT_ATOMS: atom_id res chain seq x y z
N PHE A 1 4.32 5.37 1.56
CA PHE A 1 3.80 4.19 0.84
C PHE A 1 4.54 3.97 -0.46
N LEU A 2 4.63 2.72 -0.91
CA LEU A 2 5.07 2.37 -2.27
C LEU A 2 3.96 2.65 -3.29
N VAL A 3 2.81 1.97 -3.15
CA VAL A 3 1.71 2.02 -4.14
C VAL A 3 0.57 2.97 -3.77
N HIS A 4 0.26 3.15 -2.48
CA HIS A 4 -0.79 4.08 -2.02
C HIS A 4 -0.27 5.50 -1.73
N ALA A 5 0.85 5.91 -2.34
CA ALA A 5 1.37 7.26 -2.17
C ALA A 5 0.30 8.29 -2.60
N GLY A 6 0.12 9.35 -1.80
CA GLY A 6 -0.86 10.41 -2.13
C GLY A 6 -0.59 11.08 -3.48
N ASP A 7 0.69 11.22 -3.83
CA ASP A 7 1.16 11.72 -5.12
C ASP A 7 1.43 10.56 -6.10
N VAL A 8 0.82 10.64 -7.28
CA VAL A 8 0.97 9.69 -8.39
C VAL A 8 2.40 9.62 -8.91
N GLU A 9 3.12 10.74 -8.97
CA GLU A 9 4.50 10.77 -9.48
C GLU A 9 5.47 10.12 -8.50
N VAL A 10 5.21 10.22 -7.19
CA VAL A 10 5.95 9.46 -6.17
C VAL A 10 5.73 7.96 -6.37
N ARG A 11 4.48 7.50 -6.53
CA ARG A 11 4.18 6.09 -6.83
C ARG A 11 4.92 5.63 -8.07
N ARG A 12 4.80 6.37 -9.18
CA ARG A 12 5.45 6.04 -10.46
C ARG A 12 6.96 5.96 -10.32
N GLY A 13 7.58 6.92 -9.62
CA GLY A 13 9.02 6.93 -9.37
C GLY A 13 9.48 5.69 -8.60
N LEU A 14 8.77 5.34 -7.53
CA LEU A 14 9.10 4.17 -6.72
C LEU A 14 8.91 2.85 -7.49
N LEU A 15 7.81 2.70 -8.24
CA LEU A 15 7.59 1.49 -9.06
C LEU A 15 8.61 1.34 -10.19
N ARG A 16 8.98 2.44 -10.86
CA ARG A 16 10.07 2.43 -11.85
C ARG A 16 11.41 2.05 -11.23
N ALA A 17 11.68 2.48 -9.99
CA ALA A 17 12.88 2.06 -9.27
C ALA A 17 12.85 0.56 -8.99
N CYS A 18 11.72 0.00 -8.53
CA CYS A 18 11.54 -1.44 -8.38
C CYS A 18 11.80 -2.19 -9.69
N ALA A 19 11.18 -1.75 -10.79
CA ALA A 19 11.34 -2.37 -12.12
C ALA A 19 12.78 -2.32 -12.64
N ARG A 20 13.52 -1.24 -12.34
CA ARG A 20 14.93 -1.10 -12.74
C ARG A 20 15.88 -2.05 -12.01
N HIS A 21 15.57 -2.39 -10.77
CA HIS A 21 16.49 -3.09 -9.88
C HIS A 21 16.18 -4.58 -9.68
N VAL A 22 14.98 -5.02 -10.04
CA VAL A 22 14.63 -6.43 -10.01
C VAL A 22 15.34 -7.16 -11.16
N ALA A 23 15.87 -8.37 -10.88
CA ALA A 23 16.41 -9.24 -11.91
C ALA A 23 15.31 -9.73 -12.87
N GLU A 24 15.68 -10.17 -14.08
CA GLU A 24 14.72 -10.65 -15.08
C GLU A 24 13.87 -11.85 -14.60
N ASP A 25 14.44 -12.72 -13.77
CA ASP A 25 13.79 -13.85 -13.12
C ASP A 25 13.36 -13.56 -11.66
N GLY A 26 13.57 -12.32 -11.22
CA GLY A 26 13.25 -11.84 -9.88
C GLY A 26 11.77 -11.52 -9.67
N CYS A 27 11.45 -11.05 -8.46
CA CYS A 27 10.13 -10.50 -8.16
C CYS A 27 10.22 -9.36 -7.13
N VAL A 28 9.19 -8.53 -7.13
CA VAL A 28 8.98 -7.47 -6.16
C VAL A 28 7.82 -7.90 -5.26
N LEU A 29 8.05 -7.98 -3.95
CA LEU A 29 7.00 -8.20 -2.96
C LEU A 29 6.43 -6.86 -2.54
N ILE A 30 5.13 -6.69 -2.72
CA ILE A 30 4.42 -5.45 -2.44
C ILE A 30 3.34 -5.72 -1.41
N GLN A 31 3.36 -4.95 -0.33
CA GLN A 31 2.22 -4.80 0.55
C GLN A 31 1.36 -3.62 0.06
N ARG A 32 0.07 -3.86 -0.13
CA ARG A 32 -0.95 -2.85 -0.46
C ARG A 32 -1.99 -2.75 0.66
N GLU A 33 -2.75 -1.67 0.65
CA GLU A 33 -3.91 -1.49 1.53
C GLU A 33 -5.05 -2.41 1.05
N GLY A 34 -5.77 -3.01 1.99
CA GLY A 34 -6.99 -3.78 1.73
C GLY A 34 -8.18 -2.88 1.42
N ALA A 35 -9.24 -3.47 0.87
CA ALA A 35 -10.41 -2.73 0.36
C ALA A 35 -11.15 -1.90 1.44
N ASP A 36 -11.09 -2.32 2.70
CA ASP A 36 -11.78 -1.71 3.84
C ASP A 36 -10.88 -0.80 4.68
N TYR A 37 -9.63 -0.55 4.25
CA TYR A 37 -8.63 0.12 5.09
C TYR A 37 -8.97 1.56 5.51
N HIS A 38 -9.88 2.21 4.77
CA HIS A 38 -10.33 3.60 4.99
C HIS A 38 -11.83 3.69 5.33
N THR A 39 -12.52 2.57 5.53
CA THR A 39 -13.94 2.55 5.89
C THR A 39 -14.12 2.00 7.30
N ASN A 40 -15.30 2.18 7.90
CA ASN A 40 -15.64 1.69 9.25
C ASN A 40 -14.65 2.14 10.34
N LEU A 41 -14.35 3.45 10.38
CA LEU A 41 -13.41 4.02 11.33
C LEU A 41 -14.13 4.56 12.59
N PRO A 42 -13.48 4.51 13.77
CA PRO A 42 -12.13 4.00 14.02
C PRO A 42 -12.08 2.46 13.96
N ARG A 43 -10.99 1.92 13.42
CA ARG A 43 -10.72 0.47 13.40
C ARG A 43 -9.43 0.15 14.13
N GLU A 44 -9.40 -1.00 14.79
CA GLU A 44 -8.30 -1.46 15.63
C GLU A 44 -7.78 -2.82 15.16
N ARG A 45 -6.46 -3.02 15.24
CA ARG A 45 -5.80 -4.31 15.11
C ARG A 45 -4.76 -4.47 16.20
N VAL A 46 -4.85 -5.57 16.94
CA VAL A 46 -3.82 -5.98 17.91
C VAL A 46 -2.81 -6.86 17.19
N GLU A 47 -1.55 -6.46 17.21
CA GLU A 47 -0.47 -7.23 16.63
C GLU A 47 -0.04 -8.37 17.58
N PRO A 48 0.33 -9.55 17.06
CA PRO A 48 0.85 -10.65 17.87
C PRO A 48 2.07 -10.28 18.72
N SER A 49 2.81 -9.24 18.33
CA SER A 49 3.96 -8.69 19.06
C SER A 49 3.58 -7.78 20.24
N GLY A 50 2.29 -7.59 20.53
CA GLY A 50 1.81 -6.96 21.76
C GLY A 50 1.62 -5.45 21.70
N PHE A 51 1.41 -4.88 20.51
CA PHE A 51 1.02 -3.48 20.34
C PHE A 51 -0.25 -3.36 19.49
N THR A 52 -0.93 -2.23 19.64
CA THR A 52 -2.21 -1.97 18.97
C THR A 52 -2.04 -0.88 17.93
N ILE A 53 -2.59 -1.09 16.74
CA ILE A 53 -2.68 -0.09 15.68
C ILE A 53 -4.14 0.32 15.53
N ARG A 54 -4.42 1.63 15.58
CA ARG A 54 -5.73 2.19 15.26
C ARG A 54 -5.64 3.10 14.06
N ILE A 55 -6.57 2.96 13.11
CA ILE A 55 -6.84 4.01 12.14
C ILE A 55 -8.01 4.82 12.68
N LEU A 56 -7.73 6.06 13.08
CA LEU A 56 -8.68 6.94 13.76
C LEU A 56 -9.58 7.67 12.78
N SER A 57 -9.03 8.18 11.67
CA SER A 57 -9.78 8.84 10.60
C SER A 57 -9.10 8.67 9.24
N ALA A 58 -9.89 8.84 8.19
CA ALA A 58 -9.45 8.89 6.79
C ALA A 58 -10.28 9.95 6.06
N ASP A 59 -9.86 11.21 6.21
CA ASP A 59 -10.64 12.37 5.77
C ASP A 59 -10.25 12.74 4.32
N PRO A 60 -11.20 12.78 3.36
CA PRO A 60 -10.89 13.19 1.99
C PRO A 60 -10.34 14.61 1.94
N VAL A 61 -9.26 14.82 1.18
CA VAL A 61 -8.63 16.14 0.99
C VAL A 61 -8.58 16.60 -0.47
N GLY A 62 -9.33 15.93 -1.34
CA GLY A 62 -9.43 16.22 -2.77
C GLY A 62 -8.62 15.24 -3.62
N ASP A 63 -8.97 15.19 -4.92
CA ASP A 63 -8.30 14.36 -5.93
C ASP A 63 -8.16 12.87 -5.54
N GLY A 64 -9.13 12.31 -4.82
CA GLY A 64 -9.09 10.91 -4.38
C GLY A 64 -8.03 10.59 -3.32
N VAL A 65 -7.45 11.59 -2.65
CA VAL A 65 -6.48 11.42 -1.55
C VAL A 65 -7.17 11.60 -0.20
N ASN A 66 -6.81 10.73 0.76
CA ASN A 66 -7.23 10.81 2.14
C ASN A 66 -6.08 11.33 3.03
N SER A 67 -6.42 12.16 4.02
CA SER A 67 -5.64 12.38 5.24
C SER A 67 -5.95 11.27 6.22
N VAL A 68 -5.00 10.37 6.45
CA VAL A 68 -5.20 9.25 7.38
C VAL A 68 -4.51 9.56 8.69
N ARG A 69 -5.22 9.40 9.81
CA ARG A 69 -4.66 9.50 11.15
C ARG A 69 -4.56 8.10 11.75
N ALA A 70 -3.33 7.64 11.97
CA ALA A 70 -3.02 6.40 12.66
C ALA A 70 -2.55 6.68 14.09
N GLU A 71 -2.88 5.78 14.99
CA GLU A 71 -2.36 5.71 16.35
C GLU A 71 -1.73 4.33 16.57
N TYR A 72 -0.61 4.34 17.29
CA TYR A 72 0.14 3.17 17.68
C TYR A 72 0.25 3.20 19.21
N GLU A 73 -0.34 2.21 19.85
CA GLU A 73 -0.29 2.02 21.30
C GLU A 73 0.63 0.85 21.61
N PHE A 74 1.78 1.16 22.19
CA PHE A 74 2.75 0.24 22.75
C PHE A 74 2.59 0.19 24.28
N PRO A 75 3.13 -0.84 24.96
CA PRO A 75 3.02 -0.95 26.42
C PRO A 75 3.53 0.26 27.21
N ASP A 76 4.49 1.01 26.65
CA ASP A 76 5.18 2.13 27.28
C ASP A 76 4.98 3.48 26.56
N ALA A 77 4.31 3.50 25.40
CA ALA A 77 4.18 4.70 24.59
C ALA A 77 2.94 4.70 23.69
N VAL A 78 2.36 5.89 23.51
CA VAL A 78 1.34 6.15 22.48
C VAL A 78 1.90 7.15 21.48
N TRP A 79 1.86 6.80 20.20
CA TRP A 79 2.32 7.64 19.11
C TRP A 79 1.23 7.80 18.05
N THR A 80 1.12 9.01 17.47
CA THR A 80 0.19 9.26 16.37
C THR A 80 0.92 9.76 15.14
N GLN A 81 0.47 9.31 13.97
CA GLN A 81 0.99 9.69 12.68
C GLN A 81 -0.14 10.14 11.77
N THR A 82 0.08 11.22 11.01
CA THR A 82 -0.79 11.61 9.92
C THR A 82 -0.06 11.48 8.59
N PHE A 83 -0.68 10.82 7.62
CA PHE A 83 -0.10 10.60 6.29
C PHE A 83 -1.15 10.73 5.19
N ARG A 84 -0.67 10.89 3.95
CA ARG A 84 -1.52 10.93 2.75
C ARG A 84 -1.55 9.56 2.09
N ALA A 85 -2.75 9.04 1.85
CA ALA A 85 -2.97 7.80 1.14
C ALA A 85 -3.90 8.05 -0.05
N ARG A 86 -3.59 7.43 -1.19
CA ARG A 86 -4.51 7.33 -2.33
C ARG A 86 -5.02 5.88 -2.40
N PRO A 87 -6.27 5.62 -2.01
CA PRO A 87 -6.85 4.29 -2.18
C PRO A 87 -6.81 3.88 -3.66
N LEU A 88 -6.55 2.59 -3.91
CA LEU A 88 -6.55 2.02 -5.25
C LEU A 88 -7.42 0.77 -5.24
N THR A 89 -8.28 0.62 -6.24
CA THR A 89 -8.89 -0.68 -6.55
C THR A 89 -7.82 -1.67 -7.03
N SER A 90 -8.16 -2.95 -7.12
CA SER A 90 -7.22 -3.95 -7.64
C SER A 90 -6.84 -3.66 -9.09
N GLU A 91 -7.79 -3.23 -9.91
CA GLU A 91 -7.57 -2.86 -11.32
C GLU A 91 -6.62 -1.66 -11.43
N GLN A 92 -6.84 -0.61 -10.63
CA GLN A 92 -5.96 0.57 -10.61
C GLN A 92 -4.55 0.26 -10.10
N PHE A 93 -4.44 -0.66 -9.14
CA PHE A 93 -3.16 -1.15 -8.66
C PHE A 93 -2.41 -1.93 -9.76
N GLU A 94 -3.09 -2.84 -10.46
CA GLU A 94 -2.51 -3.61 -11.56
C GLU A 94 -2.11 -2.73 -12.74
N GLU A 95 -2.94 -1.74 -13.10
CA GLU A 95 -2.62 -0.73 -14.10
C GLU A 95 -1.35 0.06 -13.74
N ALA A 96 -1.24 0.50 -12.48
CA ALA A 96 -0.08 1.23 -12.00
C ALA A 96 1.22 0.39 -12.05
N LEU A 97 1.13 -0.93 -11.83
CA LEU A 97 2.26 -1.83 -12.06
C LEU A 97 2.61 -1.91 -13.54
N GLY A 98 1.61 -2.05 -14.40
CA GLY A 98 1.77 -2.11 -15.85
C GLY A 98 2.47 -0.88 -16.42
N GLU A 99 2.08 0.33 -15.97
CA GLU A 99 2.75 1.60 -16.33
C GLU A 99 4.27 1.58 -16.03
N ALA A 100 4.70 0.79 -15.04
CA ALA A 100 6.10 0.67 -14.62
C ALA A 100 6.83 -0.55 -15.21
N GLY A 101 6.17 -1.35 -16.06
CA GLY A 101 6.74 -2.58 -16.61
C GLY A 101 6.73 -3.77 -15.64
N LEU A 102 5.84 -3.76 -14.66
CA LEU A 102 5.60 -4.86 -13.73
C LEU A 102 4.20 -5.45 -13.96
N ALA A 103 4.01 -6.72 -13.64
CA ALA A 103 2.70 -7.37 -13.65
C ALA A 103 2.51 -8.18 -12.37
N VAL A 104 1.25 -8.36 -11.97
CA VAL A 104 0.91 -9.29 -10.89
C VAL A 104 1.13 -10.72 -11.37
N ASP A 105 1.93 -11.48 -10.63
CA ASP A 105 2.02 -12.93 -10.77
C ASP A 105 0.99 -13.63 -9.90
N ARG A 106 0.90 -13.21 -8.62
CA ARG A 106 -0.09 -13.74 -7.68
C ARG A 106 -0.29 -12.84 -6.47
N TYR A 107 -1.50 -12.92 -5.92
CA TYR A 107 -1.81 -12.49 -4.55
C TYR A 107 -1.39 -13.60 -3.58
N LEU A 108 -0.68 -13.24 -2.51
CA LEU A 108 -0.04 -14.17 -1.56
C LEU A 108 -0.87 -14.42 -0.31
N THR A 109 -1.86 -13.57 -0.05
CA THR A 109 -2.77 -13.65 1.09
C THR A 109 -4.21 -13.56 0.62
N ASP A 110 -5.13 -14.20 1.34
CA ASP A 110 -6.56 -14.23 1.01
C ASP A 110 -7.20 -12.83 1.01
N ASP A 111 -6.65 -11.92 1.82
CA ASP A 111 -7.08 -10.51 1.87
C ASP A 111 -6.50 -9.65 0.73
N GLY A 112 -5.68 -10.23 -0.14
CA GLY A 112 -5.06 -9.56 -1.29
C GLY A 112 -4.05 -8.48 -0.94
N THR A 113 -3.64 -8.34 0.32
CA THR A 113 -2.73 -7.27 0.76
C THR A 113 -1.29 -7.53 0.36
N TRP A 114 -0.87 -8.79 0.22
CA TRP A 114 0.47 -9.14 -0.24
C TRP A 114 0.46 -9.63 -1.68
N VAL A 115 1.32 -9.06 -2.50
CA VAL A 115 1.38 -9.31 -3.94
C VAL A 115 2.80 -9.65 -4.35
N ARG A 116 2.95 -10.69 -5.16
CA ARG A 116 4.15 -10.96 -5.94
C ARG A 116 3.98 -10.32 -7.32
N ALA A 117 4.82 -9.33 -7.62
CA ALA A 117 4.91 -8.72 -8.95
C ALA A 117 6.21 -9.13 -9.66
N VAL A 118 6.16 -9.28 -10.98
CA VAL A 118 7.29 -9.70 -11.82
C VAL A 118 7.49 -8.71 -12.98
N PRO A 119 8.71 -8.61 -13.54
CA PRO A 119 8.94 -7.86 -14.78
C PRO A 119 8.07 -8.37 -15.92
N VAL A 120 7.51 -7.45 -16.71
CA VAL A 120 6.92 -7.78 -18.00
C VAL A 120 8.04 -8.07 -18.98
N ARG A 121 8.10 -9.29 -19.52
CA ARG A 121 9.07 -9.63 -20.58
C ARG A 121 8.75 -8.80 -21.82
N GLN A 122 9.71 -7.99 -22.26
CA GLN A 122 9.67 -7.42 -23.60
C GLN A 122 10.09 -8.54 -24.56
N GLY A 123 9.16 -8.98 -25.41
CA GLY A 123 9.42 -9.95 -26.47
C GLY A 123 10.19 -9.36 -27.64
#